data_AF-A0A958E773-F1
#
_entry.id   AF-A0A958E773-F1
#
_cell.length_a   1.000
_cell.length_b   1.000
_cell.length_c   1.000
_cell.angle_alpha   90.00
_cell.angle_beta   90.00
_cell.angle_gamma   90.00
#
_symmetry.space_group_name_H-M   'P 1'
#
loop_
_entity.id
_entity.type
_entity.pdbx_description
1 polymer ?
#
loop_
_entity_poly.entity_id
_entity_poly.type
_entity_poly.pdbx_seq_one_letter_code
_entity_poly.pdbx_strand_id
1 'polypeptide(L)'
;MKNYLRLVLLALIVLTSSLSCKDIIDNKVVYLTYNNLNVTESAANDGTFSATIDIEVIGDEFVGTLNEGDAYVVTNLNDELTATMTRVDDQNATLTISGTVTDHVRCAIETAGLIFYSDGFVSGQRPQNASVDINVSFAGASYAVTGENISESSPNSGSFSGVATLTLGGGATITAGSLVEDVHFSLIDDMPDGLIVSPAITSTTTLTFGVAGSAGDNTSADSETVTIKFLDTNLNLNTVSPFSGSAFCSNEAVRINLGLLFADCSEISLAASTISEAGANDGSITATVNITLAGGAFNPAITAGDVVFSGTPAGLTPVITYVGANTVSLSFTGMAASHADANDTDIDLTFQASGLTAASEFCDDGNTATLSVNFAD
;
A
#
# COMPACT_ATOMS: atom_id res chain seq x y z
N MET A 1 83.90 -48.74 22.77
CA MET A 1 83.75 -47.38 22.19
C MET A 1 82.73 -47.49 21.08
N LYS A 2 81.53 -46.90 21.05
CA LYS A 2 80.74 -46.02 21.92
C LYS A 2 79.33 -46.62 21.91
N ASN A 3 78.58 -46.59 23.02
CA ASN A 3 77.15 -46.24 23.01
C ASN A 3 76.60 -46.08 24.43
N TYR A 4 76.01 -44.91 24.63
CA TYR A 4 75.20 -44.37 25.72
C TYR A 4 73.91 -45.20 25.93
N LEU A 5 73.12 -45.13 26.99
CA LEU A 5 73.16 -44.57 28.34
C LEU A 5 71.78 -44.90 28.98
N ARG A 6 71.80 -45.40 30.21
CA ARG A 6 70.73 -45.44 31.24
C ARG A 6 69.43 -46.24 30.98
N LEU A 7 69.46 -47.45 31.53
CA LEU A 7 68.32 -48.18 32.11
C LEU A 7 68.33 -47.98 33.64
N VAL A 8 67.23 -48.34 34.31
CA VAL A 8 66.95 -48.40 35.77
C VAL A 8 66.25 -47.13 36.29
N LEU A 9 64.99 -47.14 36.75
CA LEU A 9 64.40 -48.05 37.74
C LEU A 9 62.87 -48.20 37.57
N LEU A 10 62.38 -49.44 37.71
CA LEU A 10 60.98 -49.86 37.74
C LEU A 10 60.68 -50.47 39.12
N ALA A 11 59.57 -50.06 39.76
CA ALA A 11 58.80 -50.81 40.79
C ALA A 11 57.39 -50.16 40.86
N LEU A 12 56.28 -50.74 40.36
CA LEU A 12 55.39 -51.79 40.95
C LEU A 12 55.10 -51.51 42.45
N ILE A 13 53.88 -51.35 43.00
CA ILE A 13 52.52 -51.83 42.67
C ILE A 13 51.44 -51.10 43.51
N VAL A 14 50.33 -50.74 42.86
CA VAL A 14 48.88 -50.72 43.22
C VAL A 14 48.39 -50.05 44.52
N LEU A 15 47.57 -48.99 44.35
CA LEU A 15 46.26 -48.83 45.03
C LEU A 15 45.25 -48.11 44.09
N THR A 16 44.54 -48.95 43.34
CA THR A 16 43.14 -48.88 42.85
C THR A 16 42.38 -47.53 42.85
N SER A 17 42.16 -46.97 41.67
CA SER A 17 40.84 -46.90 41.01
C SER A 17 41.00 -46.35 39.59
N SER A 18 40.33 -47.01 38.67
CA SER A 18 40.38 -46.80 37.22
C SER A 18 39.77 -45.45 36.85
N LEU A 19 40.57 -44.53 36.32
CA LEU A 19 40.06 -43.59 35.32
C LEU A 19 40.18 -44.32 33.99
N SER A 20 39.09 -44.96 33.58
CA SER A 20 39.03 -45.56 32.25
C SER A 20 38.80 -44.44 31.25
N CYS A 21 39.23 -44.61 30.01
CA CYS A 21 38.93 -43.68 28.91
C CYS A 21 37.41 -43.46 28.70
N LYS A 22 36.54 -44.22 29.38
CA LYS A 22 35.09 -44.02 29.44
C LYS A 22 34.69 -42.78 30.24
N ASP A 23 35.45 -42.40 31.26
CA ASP A 23 35.15 -41.23 32.12
C ASP A 23 35.47 -39.89 31.41
N ILE A 24 36.12 -39.93 30.24
CA ILE A 24 36.43 -38.76 29.40
C ILE A 24 35.43 -38.62 28.24
N ILE A 25 34.52 -39.60 28.04
CA ILE A 25 33.41 -39.53 27.06
C ILE A 25 32.08 -39.12 27.72
N ASP A 26 32.02 -39.06 29.05
CA ASP A 26 30.75 -38.96 29.82
C ASP A 26 30.36 -37.55 30.26
N ASN A 27 30.70 -36.53 29.48
CA ASN A 27 30.12 -35.19 29.66
C ASN A 27 29.41 -34.77 28.36
N LYS A 28 28.53 -35.64 27.86
CA LYS A 28 27.64 -35.31 26.75
C LYS A 28 26.71 -34.21 27.24
N VAL A 29 27.04 -32.98 26.87
CA VAL A 29 26.26 -31.81 27.24
C VAL A 29 24.87 -31.96 26.63
N VAL A 30 23.85 -31.93 27.48
CA VAL A 30 22.46 -31.93 27.06
C VAL A 30 22.01 -30.49 26.84
N TYR A 31 21.37 -30.22 25.71
CA TYR A 31 20.78 -28.92 25.39
C TYR A 31 19.51 -29.10 24.57
N LEU A 32 18.66 -28.08 24.60
CA LEU A 32 17.39 -28.04 23.87
C LEU A 32 17.49 -27.05 22.70
N THR A 33 16.82 -27.35 21.60
CA THR A 33 16.55 -26.37 20.53
C THR A 33 15.05 -26.14 20.44
N TYR A 34 14.66 -24.96 19.93
CA TYR A 34 13.27 -24.51 19.84
C TYR A 34 13.05 -23.92 18.45
N ASN A 35 11.93 -24.26 17.81
CA ASN A 35 11.58 -23.65 16.52
C ASN A 35 11.23 -22.16 16.64
N ASN A 36 10.64 -21.76 17.77
CA ASN A 36 10.22 -20.40 18.09
C ASN A 36 9.97 -20.27 19.61
N LEU A 37 10.16 -19.07 20.17
CA LEU A 37 9.82 -18.74 21.56
C LEU A 37 8.83 -17.56 21.64
N ASN A 38 8.22 -17.19 20.52
CA ASN A 38 7.24 -16.11 20.44
C ASN A 38 5.92 -16.68 19.93
N VAL A 39 4.97 -16.90 20.82
CA VAL A 39 3.62 -17.32 20.43
C VAL A 39 2.75 -16.07 20.29
N THR A 40 2.00 -16.01 19.20
CA THR A 40 1.04 -14.94 18.95
C THR A 40 -0.36 -15.51 19.00
N GLU A 41 -1.27 -14.71 19.53
CA GLU A 41 -2.70 -14.95 19.48
C GLU A 41 -3.15 -15.36 18.05
N SER A 42 -3.96 -16.41 17.98
CA SER A 42 -4.36 -17.10 16.75
C SER A 42 -5.43 -16.34 15.95
N ALA A 43 -6.28 -15.59 16.65
CA ALA A 43 -7.26 -14.68 16.07
C ALA A 43 -7.09 -13.34 16.80
N ALA A 44 -6.78 -12.29 16.04
CA ALA A 44 -6.30 -11.07 16.67
C ALA A 44 -7.36 -10.39 17.54
N ASN A 45 -6.94 -10.03 18.75
CA ASN A 45 -7.67 -9.32 19.78
C ASN A 45 -8.96 -10.02 20.27
N ASP A 46 -8.97 -11.35 20.34
CA ASP A 46 -10.06 -12.14 20.95
C ASP A 46 -9.61 -13.01 22.13
N GLY A 47 -8.34 -12.94 22.51
CA GLY A 47 -7.65 -13.69 23.54
C GLY A 47 -7.22 -15.10 23.14
N THR A 48 -7.54 -15.58 21.94
CA THR A 48 -7.46 -17.01 21.60
C THR A 48 -6.07 -17.42 21.15
N PHE A 49 -5.50 -18.43 21.80
CA PHE A 49 -4.25 -19.06 21.41
C PHE A 49 -4.48 -20.49 20.91
N SER A 50 -3.72 -20.85 19.89
CA SER A 50 -3.60 -22.22 19.36
C SER A 50 -2.20 -22.38 18.77
N ALA A 51 -1.18 -22.14 19.59
CA ALA A 51 0.21 -22.06 19.15
C ALA A 51 1.01 -23.28 19.60
N THR A 52 2.05 -23.62 18.84
CA THR A 52 2.94 -24.74 19.14
C THR A 52 4.41 -24.30 19.16
N ILE A 53 5.19 -24.89 20.05
CA ILE A 53 6.65 -24.80 20.09
C ILE A 53 7.21 -26.20 19.95
N ASP A 54 7.97 -26.44 18.89
CA ASP A 54 8.66 -27.71 18.66
C ASP A 54 10.04 -27.65 19.32
N ILE A 55 10.35 -28.71 20.06
CA ILE A 55 11.51 -28.80 20.94
C ILE A 55 12.28 -30.07 20.56
N GLU A 56 13.58 -29.92 20.33
CA GLU A 56 14.50 -31.02 20.09
C GLU A 56 15.51 -31.11 21.25
N VAL A 57 15.72 -32.31 21.78
CA VAL A 57 16.81 -32.57 22.72
C VAL A 57 18.04 -33.08 21.99
N ILE A 58 19.17 -32.43 22.23
CA ILE A 58 20.48 -32.89 21.78
C ILE A 58 21.28 -33.36 22.98
N GLY A 59 21.94 -34.49 22.82
CA GLY A 59 22.77 -35.06 23.88
C GLY A 59 22.07 -36.14 24.69
N ASP A 60 20.75 -36.25 24.61
CA ASP A 60 19.94 -37.19 25.40
C ASP A 60 18.67 -37.60 24.64
N GLU A 61 17.75 -38.29 25.32
CA GLU A 61 16.41 -38.64 24.86
C GLU A 61 15.35 -38.18 25.87
N PHE A 62 14.17 -37.83 25.39
CA PHE A 62 13.02 -37.58 26.27
C PHE A 62 12.50 -38.89 26.86
N VAL A 63 12.10 -38.86 28.13
CA VAL A 63 11.37 -39.98 28.75
C VAL A 63 9.99 -40.15 28.11
N GLY A 64 9.37 -41.33 28.31
CA GLY A 64 8.13 -41.69 27.62
C GLY A 64 6.99 -40.66 27.71
N THR A 65 6.53 -40.32 28.92
CA THR A 65 5.49 -39.31 29.12
C THR A 65 6.08 -38.11 29.84
N LEU A 66 5.88 -36.92 29.27
CA LEU A 66 6.32 -35.65 29.83
C LEU A 66 5.18 -35.06 30.64
N ASN A 67 5.16 -35.33 31.95
CA ASN A 67 4.15 -34.76 32.86
C ASN A 67 4.62 -33.38 33.35
N GLU A 68 3.68 -32.44 33.43
CA GLU A 68 3.95 -31.16 34.08
C GLU A 68 4.13 -31.36 35.60
N GLY A 69 5.05 -30.61 36.20
CA GLY A 69 5.48 -30.76 37.60
C GLY A 69 6.60 -31.78 37.80
N ASP A 70 6.69 -32.79 36.93
CA ASP A 70 7.74 -33.82 36.98
C ASP A 70 8.83 -33.56 35.94
N ALA A 71 8.47 -33.53 34.65
CA ALA A 71 9.42 -33.39 33.54
C ALA A 71 9.67 -31.92 33.15
N TYR A 72 8.64 -31.09 33.25
CA TYR A 72 8.69 -29.66 32.93
C TYR A 72 7.66 -28.88 33.76
N VAL A 73 7.73 -27.56 33.74
CA VAL A 73 6.68 -26.67 34.25
C VAL A 73 6.60 -25.43 33.36
N VAL A 74 5.39 -24.93 33.14
CA VAL A 74 5.18 -23.59 32.58
C VAL A 74 4.75 -22.66 33.71
N THR A 75 5.43 -21.52 33.82
CA THR A 75 5.23 -20.52 34.88
C THR A 75 4.81 -19.20 34.29
N ASN A 76 4.05 -18.40 35.04
CA ASN A 76 3.56 -17.08 34.62
C ASN A 76 2.78 -17.10 33.29
N LEU A 77 2.22 -18.25 32.91
CA LEU A 77 1.23 -18.30 31.86
C LEU A 77 -0.11 -17.87 32.46
N ASN A 78 -0.88 -17.07 31.71
CA ASN A 78 -2.23 -16.68 32.11
C ASN A 78 -3.07 -17.94 32.45
N ASP A 79 -3.79 -17.91 33.57
CA ASP A 79 -4.56 -19.07 34.09
C ASP A 79 -5.68 -19.53 33.14
N GLU A 80 -6.11 -18.69 32.20
CA GLU A 80 -7.09 -19.05 31.16
C GLU A 80 -6.45 -19.78 29.96
N LEU A 81 -5.12 -19.86 29.90
CA LEU A 81 -4.37 -20.63 28.93
C LEU A 81 -3.89 -21.94 29.52
N THR A 82 -3.86 -22.97 28.68
CA THR A 82 -3.33 -24.29 29.00
C THR A 82 -2.10 -24.54 28.15
N ALA A 83 -1.00 -24.96 28.78
CA ALA A 83 0.19 -25.46 28.11
C ALA A 83 0.31 -26.97 28.30
N THR A 84 0.46 -27.72 27.21
CA THR A 84 0.60 -29.18 27.25
C THR A 84 1.79 -29.64 26.42
N MET A 85 2.70 -30.38 27.04
CA MET A 85 3.83 -31.01 26.36
C MET A 85 3.44 -32.40 25.86
N THR A 86 3.65 -32.66 24.58
CA THR A 86 3.48 -33.98 23.97
C THR A 86 4.82 -34.45 23.40
N ARG A 87 5.30 -35.62 23.84
CA ARG A 87 6.46 -36.25 23.21
C ARG A 87 6.07 -36.78 21.84
N VAL A 88 6.85 -36.40 20.82
CA VAL A 88 6.67 -36.84 19.43
C VAL A 88 7.49 -38.10 19.18
N ASP A 89 8.76 -38.10 19.56
CA ASP A 89 9.68 -39.25 19.50
C ASP A 89 10.77 -39.13 20.58
N ASP A 90 11.83 -39.95 20.51
CA ASP A 90 12.92 -39.94 21.49
C ASP A 90 13.68 -38.60 21.55
N GLN A 91 13.70 -37.82 20.46
CA GLN A 91 14.43 -36.55 20.36
C GLN A 91 13.51 -35.32 20.32
N ASN A 92 12.23 -35.48 19.99
CA ASN A 92 11.32 -34.37 19.72
C ASN A 92 10.10 -34.34 20.65
N ALA A 93 9.70 -33.15 21.06
CA ALA A 93 8.46 -32.86 21.77
C ALA A 93 7.82 -31.57 21.24
N THR A 94 6.50 -31.44 21.42
CA THR A 94 5.77 -30.22 21.07
C THR A 94 5.03 -29.71 22.30
N LEU A 95 5.28 -28.44 22.65
CA LEU A 95 4.49 -27.70 23.62
C LEU A 95 3.32 -27.02 22.88
N THR A 96 2.09 -27.34 23.25
CA THR A 96 0.88 -26.67 22.73
C THR A 96 0.35 -25.70 23.77
N ILE A 97 0.21 -24.43 23.39
CA ILE A 97 -0.43 -23.38 24.19
C ILE A 97 -1.79 -23.08 23.56
N SER A 98 -2.86 -23.32 24.33
CA SER A 98 -4.23 -23.15 23.87
C SER A 98 -5.15 -22.58 24.94
N GLY A 99 -6.19 -21.87 24.54
CA GLY A 99 -7.15 -21.24 25.44
C GLY A 99 -7.56 -19.86 24.95
N THR A 100 -8.37 -19.15 25.73
CA THR A 100 -8.82 -17.79 25.41
C THR A 100 -8.73 -16.93 26.66
N VAL A 101 -7.93 -15.86 26.61
CA VAL A 101 -7.81 -14.90 27.72
C VAL A 101 -8.89 -13.82 27.58
N THR A 102 -9.83 -13.78 28.51
CA THR A 102 -11.01 -12.89 28.41
C THR A 102 -10.65 -11.42 28.68
N ASP A 103 -9.68 -11.17 29.55
CA ASP A 103 -9.21 -9.83 29.92
C ASP A 103 -7.70 -9.73 29.69
N HIS A 104 -7.32 -9.15 28.55
CA HIS A 104 -5.93 -8.95 28.19
C HIS A 104 -5.69 -7.53 27.68
N VAL A 105 -4.48 -7.03 27.91
CA VAL A 105 -4.03 -5.77 27.32
C VAL A 105 -3.65 -6.03 25.87
N ARG A 106 -4.21 -5.21 25.00
CA ARG A 106 -4.08 -5.30 23.54
C ARG A 106 -2.62 -5.04 23.16
N CYS A 107 -2.06 -5.85 22.27
CA CYS A 107 -0.64 -5.74 21.86
C CYS A 107 0.37 -5.88 23.01
N ALA A 108 -0.09 -6.36 24.17
CA ALA A 108 0.79 -6.69 25.25
C ALA A 108 1.63 -7.92 24.88
N ILE A 109 2.85 -7.91 25.42
CA ILE A 109 3.71 -9.07 25.41
C ILE A 109 3.87 -9.47 26.86
N GLU A 110 3.36 -10.65 27.18
CA GLU A 110 3.57 -11.30 28.46
C GLU A 110 4.73 -12.30 28.33
N THR A 111 5.36 -12.62 29.45
CA THR A 111 6.47 -13.58 29.48
C THR A 111 6.12 -14.76 30.38
N ALA A 112 6.00 -15.93 29.77
CA ALA A 112 5.85 -17.20 30.47
C ALA A 112 7.21 -17.92 30.52
N GLY A 113 7.55 -18.54 31.64
CA GLY A 113 8.79 -19.32 31.77
C GLY A 113 8.54 -20.79 31.50
N LEU A 114 9.31 -21.41 30.60
CA LEU A 114 9.34 -22.86 30.40
C LEU A 114 10.60 -23.44 31.03
N ILE A 115 10.41 -24.32 32.02
CA ILE A 115 11.50 -24.93 32.77
C ILE A 115 11.43 -26.45 32.62
N PHE A 116 12.54 -27.07 32.24
CA PHE A 116 12.70 -28.52 32.24
C PHE A 116 13.45 -29.01 33.48
N TYR A 117 13.03 -30.17 33.99
CA TYR A 117 13.67 -30.88 35.09
C TYR A 117 14.46 -32.09 34.57
N SER A 118 15.34 -32.65 35.40
CA SER A 118 16.13 -33.85 35.06
C SER A 118 15.26 -35.05 34.68
N ASP A 119 14.08 -35.16 35.28
CA ASP A 119 13.19 -36.31 35.18
C ASP A 119 12.52 -36.40 33.79
N GLY A 120 12.60 -35.33 33.00
CA GLY A 120 12.17 -35.33 31.60
C GLY A 120 13.13 -36.06 30.65
N PHE A 121 14.31 -36.49 31.12
CA PHE A 121 15.37 -37.02 30.26
C PHE A 121 15.90 -38.38 30.72
N VAL A 122 16.22 -39.25 29.76
CA VAL A 122 16.63 -40.63 30.03
C VAL A 122 17.93 -40.70 30.84
N SER A 123 18.88 -39.80 30.61
CA SER A 123 20.14 -39.77 31.39
C SER A 123 19.98 -39.21 32.81
N GLY A 124 18.85 -38.58 33.12
CA GLY A 124 18.65 -37.81 34.35
C GLY A 124 19.50 -36.53 34.41
N GLN A 125 20.18 -36.13 33.33
CA GLN A 125 20.89 -34.87 33.25
C GLN A 125 19.96 -33.75 32.82
N ARG A 126 19.98 -32.65 33.58
CA ARG A 126 19.22 -31.44 33.21
C ARG A 126 19.95 -30.69 32.08
N PRO A 127 19.27 -30.29 30.99
CA PRO A 127 19.87 -29.51 29.92
C PRO A 127 20.47 -28.18 30.42
N GLN A 128 21.53 -27.69 29.78
CA GLN A 128 22.16 -26.43 30.19
C GLN A 128 21.24 -25.22 30.00
N ASN A 129 20.42 -25.23 28.96
CA ASN A 129 19.39 -24.23 28.67
C ASN A 129 17.98 -24.72 29.01
N ALA A 130 17.84 -25.50 30.09
CA ALA A 130 16.57 -26.02 30.58
C ALA A 130 15.61 -24.96 31.16
N SER A 131 15.85 -23.68 30.91
CA SER A 131 14.97 -22.57 31.30
C SER A 131 15.00 -21.54 30.18
N VAL A 132 13.84 -21.27 29.59
CA VAL A 132 13.67 -20.27 28.55
C VAL A 132 12.41 -19.47 28.80
N ASP A 133 12.39 -18.26 28.28
CA ASP A 133 11.21 -17.40 28.28
C ASP A 133 10.44 -17.59 26.97
N ILE A 134 9.12 -17.68 27.09
CA ILE A 134 8.17 -17.68 25.99
C ILE A 134 7.48 -16.33 26.00
N ASN A 135 7.61 -15.58 24.91
CA ASN A 135 6.87 -14.36 24.68
C ASN A 135 5.46 -14.72 24.21
N VAL A 136 4.46 -14.40 25.02
CA VAL A 136 3.04 -14.56 24.71
C VAL A 136 2.54 -13.20 24.24
N SER A 137 2.39 -13.05 22.93
CA SER A 137 2.03 -11.78 22.30
C SER A 137 0.55 -11.77 21.93
N PHE A 138 -0.20 -10.83 22.52
CA PHE A 138 -1.56 -10.53 22.09
C PHE A 138 -1.49 -9.72 20.80
N ALA A 139 -2.30 -10.05 19.81
CA ALA A 139 -2.38 -9.29 18.58
C ALA A 139 -3.40 -8.15 18.73
N GLY A 140 -3.11 -7.01 18.10
CA GLY A 140 -4.07 -5.91 18.00
C GLY A 140 -4.84 -5.95 16.69
N ALA A 141 -5.82 -5.07 16.58
CA ALA A 141 -6.47 -4.86 15.30
C ALA A 141 -5.53 -4.17 14.32
N SER A 142 -5.84 -4.36 13.05
CA SER A 142 -5.12 -3.81 11.91
C SER A 142 -6.09 -3.14 10.96
N TYR A 143 -5.60 -2.25 10.13
CA TYR A 143 -6.39 -1.71 9.03
C TYR A 143 -5.54 -1.64 7.77
N ALA A 144 -6.21 -1.70 6.63
CA ALA A 144 -5.63 -1.46 5.33
C ALA A 144 -6.48 -0.45 4.59
N VAL A 145 -5.83 0.41 3.82
CA VAL A 145 -6.50 1.37 2.94
C VAL A 145 -6.14 1.04 1.49
N THR A 146 -7.11 1.10 0.60
CA THR A 146 -6.92 0.95 -0.84
C THR A 146 -7.64 2.07 -1.59
N GLY A 147 -7.19 2.41 -2.81
CA GLY A 147 -7.81 3.46 -3.61
C GLY A 147 -7.62 4.88 -3.05
N GLU A 148 -6.51 5.12 -2.34
CA GLU A 148 -6.22 6.40 -1.67
C GLU A 148 -6.09 7.58 -2.64
N ASN A 149 -5.72 7.31 -3.89
CA ASN A 149 -5.67 8.32 -4.94
C ASN A 149 -6.95 8.29 -5.76
N ILE A 150 -7.74 9.35 -5.66
CA ILE A 150 -8.97 9.54 -6.41
C ILE A 150 -8.69 10.58 -7.49
N SER A 151 -8.75 10.15 -8.75
CA SER A 151 -8.61 11.03 -9.89
C SER A 151 -9.92 11.76 -10.19
N GLU A 152 -9.78 12.98 -10.67
CA GLU A 152 -10.86 13.77 -11.23
C GLU A 152 -11.62 12.97 -12.31
N SER A 153 -12.94 13.10 -12.34
CA SER A 153 -13.80 12.34 -13.26
C SER A 153 -13.65 12.76 -14.72
N SER A 154 -13.26 14.01 -14.92
CA SER A 154 -13.04 14.68 -16.20
C SER A 154 -12.07 15.83 -15.95
N PRO A 155 -11.03 16.01 -16.79
CA PRO A 155 -10.05 17.07 -16.58
C PRO A 155 -10.69 18.47 -16.45
N ASN A 156 -10.23 19.27 -15.47
CA ASN A 156 -10.75 20.60 -15.11
C ASN A 156 -12.27 20.67 -14.83
N SER A 157 -12.90 19.60 -14.35
CA SER A 157 -14.32 19.62 -13.92
C SER A 157 -14.52 19.89 -12.43
N GLY A 158 -13.47 19.78 -11.64
CA GLY A 158 -13.46 19.83 -10.19
C GLY A 158 -14.11 18.63 -9.51
N SER A 159 -14.70 17.67 -10.23
CA SER A 159 -15.50 16.58 -9.66
C SER A 159 -14.77 15.23 -9.65
N PHE A 160 -15.14 14.36 -8.70
CA PHE A 160 -14.52 13.05 -8.48
C PHE A 160 -15.59 11.94 -8.47
N SER A 161 -15.22 10.73 -8.91
CA SER A 161 -16.16 9.58 -8.97
C SER A 161 -15.63 8.28 -8.35
N GLY A 162 -14.35 8.24 -7.95
CA GLY A 162 -13.73 7.09 -7.29
C GLY A 162 -13.99 7.08 -5.78
N VAL A 163 -13.61 5.96 -5.14
CA VAL A 163 -13.68 5.80 -3.68
C VAL A 163 -12.38 5.20 -3.15
N ALA A 164 -11.95 5.66 -1.99
CA ALA A 164 -11.00 4.93 -1.16
C ALA A 164 -11.76 3.95 -0.25
N THR A 165 -11.12 2.86 0.16
CA THR A 165 -11.70 1.84 1.03
C THR A 165 -10.80 1.59 2.23
N LEU A 166 -11.34 1.76 3.44
CA LEU A 166 -10.72 1.30 4.69
C LEU A 166 -11.31 -0.06 5.04
N THR A 167 -10.44 -1.06 5.21
CA THR A 167 -10.82 -2.38 5.73
C THR A 167 -10.17 -2.62 7.08
N LEU A 168 -10.99 -2.92 8.07
CA LEU A 168 -10.57 -3.33 9.40
C LEU A 168 -10.25 -4.83 9.39
N GLY A 169 -9.16 -5.17 10.07
CA GLY A 169 -8.69 -6.51 10.33
C GLY A 169 -8.38 -6.68 11.81
N GLY A 170 -7.98 -7.90 12.19
CA GLY A 170 -7.64 -8.25 13.57
C GLY A 170 -8.75 -7.99 14.59
N GLY A 171 -9.96 -8.47 14.27
CA GLY A 171 -11.11 -8.45 15.18
C GLY A 171 -11.81 -7.09 15.33
N ALA A 172 -11.25 -6.00 14.80
CA ALA A 172 -11.90 -4.69 14.83
C ALA A 172 -13.19 -4.68 14.01
N THR A 173 -14.22 -4.05 14.56
CA THR A 173 -15.51 -3.83 13.92
C THR A 173 -15.94 -2.37 14.04
N ILE A 174 -16.79 -1.94 13.13
CA ILE A 174 -17.43 -0.63 13.15
C ILE A 174 -18.66 -0.75 14.04
N THR A 175 -18.69 0.04 15.11
CA THR A 175 -19.76 0.06 16.12
C THR A 175 -20.73 1.22 15.94
N ALA A 176 -20.31 2.28 15.24
CA ALA A 176 -21.18 3.40 14.91
C ALA A 176 -22.22 2.99 13.86
N GLY A 177 -23.47 3.44 14.04
CA GLY A 177 -24.52 3.29 13.03
C GLY A 177 -24.39 4.28 11.85
N SER A 178 -23.67 5.39 12.09
CA SER A 178 -23.37 6.43 11.09
C SER A 178 -22.11 7.18 11.51
N LEU A 179 -21.35 7.68 10.55
CA LEU A 179 -20.17 8.51 10.81
C LEU A 179 -20.55 9.99 10.67
N VAL A 180 -20.08 10.79 11.63
CA VAL A 180 -20.37 12.23 11.72
C VAL A 180 -19.05 12.91 12.00
N GLU A 181 -18.73 13.94 11.22
CA GLU A 181 -17.55 14.78 11.40
C GLU A 181 -17.57 15.46 12.78
N ASP A 182 -16.39 15.68 13.36
CA ASP A 182 -16.13 16.16 14.72
C ASP A 182 -16.66 15.28 15.87
N VAL A 183 -17.40 14.22 15.56
CA VAL A 183 -17.86 13.22 16.53
C VAL A 183 -17.04 11.93 16.41
N HIS A 184 -16.94 11.41 15.19
CA HIS A 184 -16.30 10.12 14.89
C HIS A 184 -14.99 10.28 14.11
N PHE A 185 -14.89 11.30 13.28
CA PHE A 185 -13.69 11.63 12.50
C PHE A 185 -13.57 13.14 12.39
N SER A 186 -12.36 13.63 12.12
CA SER A 186 -12.12 15.01 11.75
C SER A 186 -11.19 15.04 10.54
N LEU A 187 -11.25 16.12 9.77
CA LEU A 187 -10.23 16.42 8.79
C LEU A 187 -9.05 17.10 9.48
N ILE A 188 -7.83 16.77 9.04
CA ILE A 188 -6.62 17.49 9.49
C ILE A 188 -6.34 18.68 8.60
N ASP A 189 -6.57 18.47 7.31
CA ASP A 189 -6.47 19.45 6.25
C ASP A 189 -7.89 19.75 5.77
N ASP A 190 -8.23 21.01 5.53
CA ASP A 190 -9.54 21.37 5.00
C ASP A 190 -9.72 20.74 3.61
N MET A 191 -10.96 20.36 3.25
CA MET A 191 -11.26 19.96 1.86
C MET A 191 -11.13 21.19 0.93
N PRO A 192 -10.81 20.99 -0.38
CA PRO A 192 -10.96 22.04 -1.37
C PRO A 192 -12.38 22.60 -1.37
N ASP A 193 -12.50 23.92 -1.50
CA ASP A 193 -13.78 24.62 -1.52
C ASP A 193 -14.72 24.01 -2.56
N GLY A 194 -15.91 23.59 -2.13
CA GLY A 194 -16.92 22.95 -2.99
C GLY A 194 -16.90 21.42 -2.99
N LEU A 195 -15.90 20.80 -2.38
CA LEU A 195 -15.84 19.36 -2.16
C LEU A 195 -16.29 18.99 -0.75
N ILE A 196 -16.93 17.82 -0.65
CA ILE A 196 -17.28 17.19 0.61
C ILE A 196 -16.85 15.73 0.59
N VAL A 197 -16.29 15.24 1.69
CA VAL A 197 -16.02 13.82 1.88
C VAL A 197 -17.04 13.22 2.84
N SER A 198 -17.64 12.10 2.45
CA SER A 198 -18.61 11.40 3.29
C SER A 198 -18.21 9.93 3.45
N PRO A 199 -17.65 9.55 4.61
CA PRO A 199 -17.41 8.15 4.94
C PRO A 199 -18.73 7.36 4.98
N ALA A 200 -18.79 6.25 4.25
CA ALA A 200 -19.95 5.35 4.22
C ALA A 200 -19.57 3.98 4.79
N ILE A 201 -20.38 3.48 5.73
CA ILE A 201 -20.23 2.13 6.28
C ILE A 201 -20.82 1.13 5.29
N THR A 202 -19.99 0.25 4.73
CA THR A 202 -20.42 -0.77 3.76
C THR A 202 -20.52 -2.16 4.36
N SER A 203 -19.80 -2.41 5.46
CA SER A 203 -19.91 -3.64 6.27
C SER A 203 -19.53 -3.36 7.72
N THR A 204 -19.57 -4.37 8.59
CA THR A 204 -19.08 -4.27 9.97
C THR A 204 -17.57 -4.06 10.05
N THR A 205 -16.82 -4.20 8.96
CA THR A 205 -15.35 -4.04 8.93
C THR A 205 -14.88 -3.15 7.78
N THR A 206 -15.78 -2.50 7.03
CA THR A 206 -15.41 -1.76 5.82
C THR A 206 -16.10 -0.40 5.76
N LEU A 207 -15.29 0.63 5.48
CA LEU A 207 -15.74 1.98 5.13
C LEU A 207 -15.29 2.31 3.71
N THR A 208 -16.11 3.07 2.97
CA THR A 208 -15.72 3.69 1.70
C THR A 208 -15.80 5.20 1.81
N PHE A 209 -14.90 5.90 1.13
CA PHE A 209 -14.78 7.35 1.15
C PHE A 209 -14.94 7.85 -0.27
N GLY A 210 -16.12 8.39 -0.56
CA GLY A 210 -16.37 9.13 -1.80
C GLY A 210 -16.24 10.62 -1.57
N VAL A 211 -15.82 11.33 -2.61
CA VAL A 211 -15.80 12.80 -2.65
C VAL A 211 -16.92 13.25 -3.56
N ALA A 212 -17.75 14.17 -3.09
CA ALA A 212 -18.86 14.75 -3.85
C ALA A 212 -18.68 16.26 -3.97
N GLY A 213 -19.39 16.85 -4.93
CA GLY A 213 -19.26 18.27 -5.29
C GLY A 213 -18.24 18.50 -6.39
N SER A 214 -17.87 19.77 -6.57
CA SER A 214 -16.87 20.22 -7.53
C SER A 214 -16.00 21.30 -6.91
N ALA A 215 -14.69 21.17 -7.01
CA ALA A 215 -13.75 22.22 -6.63
C ALA A 215 -13.79 23.38 -7.63
N GLY A 216 -13.60 24.62 -7.14
CA GLY A 216 -13.45 25.79 -7.99
C GLY A 216 -12.08 25.87 -8.68
N ASP A 217 -11.02 25.63 -7.90
CA ASP A 217 -9.65 25.47 -8.40
C ASP A 217 -9.41 23.98 -8.65
N ASN A 218 -9.03 23.62 -9.88
CA ASN A 218 -9.04 22.24 -10.35
C ASN A 218 -8.01 21.94 -11.44
N THR A 219 -6.92 22.71 -11.48
CA THR A 219 -5.78 22.40 -12.35
C THR A 219 -4.93 21.30 -11.71
N SER A 220 -4.06 20.67 -12.49
CA SER A 220 -3.13 19.66 -11.97
C SER A 220 -2.25 20.17 -10.82
N ALA A 221 -1.98 21.48 -10.80
CA ALA A 221 -1.22 22.15 -9.73
C ALA A 221 -1.96 22.21 -8.39
N ASP A 222 -3.29 22.07 -8.41
CA ASP A 222 -4.16 22.12 -7.22
C ASP A 222 -4.34 20.73 -6.59
N SER A 223 -3.68 19.69 -7.13
CA SER A 223 -3.71 18.34 -6.54
C SER A 223 -3.14 18.34 -5.13
N GLU A 224 -3.87 17.74 -4.20
CA GLU A 224 -3.52 17.74 -2.79
C GLU A 224 -3.85 16.42 -2.09
N THR A 225 -3.55 16.35 -0.80
CA THR A 225 -3.88 15.20 0.05
C THR A 225 -4.65 15.67 1.25
N VAL A 226 -5.86 15.13 1.43
CA VAL A 226 -6.70 15.39 2.59
C VAL A 226 -6.56 14.24 3.57
N THR A 227 -6.18 14.53 4.81
CA THR A 227 -6.09 13.50 5.86
C THR A 227 -7.36 13.42 6.69
N ILE A 228 -8.01 12.26 6.66
CA ILE A 228 -9.13 11.92 7.55
C ILE A 228 -8.57 11.22 8.78
N LYS A 229 -8.85 11.75 9.96
CA LYS A 229 -8.45 11.18 11.24
C LYS A 229 -9.67 10.70 12.01
N PHE A 230 -9.75 9.41 12.29
CA PHE A 230 -10.79 8.87 13.18
C PHE A 230 -10.48 9.23 14.63
N LEU A 231 -11.49 9.73 15.33
CA LEU A 231 -11.35 10.18 16.71
C LEU A 231 -11.36 8.98 17.67
N ASP A 232 -10.62 9.09 18.77
CA ASP A 232 -10.66 8.13 19.87
C ASP A 232 -11.27 8.81 21.10
N THR A 233 -12.21 8.12 21.72
CA THR A 233 -12.80 8.41 23.04
C THR A 233 -11.79 8.81 24.12
N ASN A 234 -10.53 8.37 24.04
CA ASN A 234 -9.53 8.60 25.09
C ASN A 234 -8.90 10.00 25.12
N LEU A 235 -9.25 10.92 24.21
CA LEU A 235 -8.61 12.25 24.14
C LEU A 235 -9.55 13.45 24.31
N ASN A 236 -10.88 13.31 24.14
CA ASN A 236 -11.85 14.41 24.30
C ASN A 236 -13.22 13.90 24.78
N LEU A 237 -13.83 14.58 25.76
CA LEU A 237 -15.05 14.16 26.46
C LEU A 237 -16.35 14.13 25.61
N ASN A 238 -16.31 14.56 24.34
CA ASN A 238 -17.45 14.57 23.42
C ASN A 238 -17.22 13.74 22.13
N THR A 239 -16.09 13.05 22.00
CA THR A 239 -15.75 12.25 20.80
C THR A 239 -15.94 10.77 21.07
N VAL A 240 -16.42 10.02 20.08
CA VAL A 240 -16.63 8.56 20.19
C VAL A 240 -15.88 7.85 19.07
N SER A 241 -15.02 6.88 19.41
CA SER A 241 -14.42 6.03 18.39
C SER A 241 -15.51 5.23 17.69
N PRO A 242 -15.58 5.25 16.34
CA PRO A 242 -16.56 4.45 15.62
C PRO A 242 -16.17 2.97 15.54
N PHE A 243 -15.03 2.59 16.10
CA PHE A 243 -14.51 1.22 16.08
C PHE A 243 -14.65 0.57 17.45
N SER A 244 -14.83 -0.75 17.48
CA SER A 244 -14.86 -1.50 18.73
C SER A 244 -13.54 -1.36 19.49
N GLY A 245 -13.62 -0.81 20.70
CA GLY A 245 -12.56 -0.91 21.72
C GLY A 245 -11.18 -0.36 21.35
N SER A 246 -11.07 0.87 20.78
CA SER A 246 -9.79 1.56 20.51
C SER A 246 -8.74 0.62 19.92
N ALA A 247 -9.00 0.16 18.69
CA ALA A 247 -8.66 -1.18 18.25
C ALA A 247 -7.20 -1.45 17.82
N PHE A 248 -6.31 -0.46 17.76
CA PHE A 248 -5.03 -0.61 17.04
C PHE A 248 -3.82 -0.63 18.00
N CYS A 249 -2.74 -1.32 17.61
CA CYS A 249 -1.51 -1.41 18.43
C CYS A 249 -0.77 -0.08 18.59
N SER A 250 -1.01 0.87 17.69
CA SER A 250 -0.55 2.23 17.86
C SER A 250 -1.57 2.98 18.72
N ASN A 251 -1.08 3.78 19.67
CA ASN A 251 -1.85 4.88 20.27
C ASN A 251 -2.14 6.01 19.26
N GLU A 252 -1.96 5.74 17.97
CA GLU A 252 -2.25 6.65 16.89
C GLU A 252 -3.67 6.42 16.40
N ALA A 253 -4.40 7.52 16.24
CA ALA A 253 -5.68 7.51 15.56
C ALA A 253 -5.55 6.86 14.18
N VAL A 254 -6.54 6.06 13.78
CA VAL A 254 -6.65 5.55 12.40
C VAL A 254 -6.73 6.74 11.47
N ARG A 255 -5.88 6.74 10.44
CA ARG A 255 -5.81 7.81 9.44
C ARG A 255 -5.94 7.24 8.05
N ILE A 256 -6.51 8.06 7.18
CA ILE A 256 -6.59 7.83 5.74
C ILE A 256 -6.10 9.10 5.08
N ASN A 257 -5.17 8.95 4.13
CA ASN A 257 -4.70 10.05 3.31
C ASN A 257 -5.37 9.91 1.95
N LEU A 258 -6.30 10.80 1.62
CA LEU A 258 -6.95 10.82 0.31
C LEU A 258 -6.20 11.77 -0.60
N GLY A 259 -5.48 11.22 -1.58
CA GLY A 259 -4.90 12.00 -2.68
C GLY A 259 -6.00 12.41 -3.65
N LEU A 260 -6.27 13.70 -3.76
CA LEU A 260 -7.18 14.29 -4.74
C LEU A 260 -6.35 14.73 -5.93
N LEU A 261 -6.45 13.99 -7.04
CA LEU A 261 -5.62 14.21 -8.21
C LEU A 261 -6.44 14.91 -9.31
N PHE A 262 -6.24 16.22 -9.43
CA PHE A 262 -6.77 17.02 -10.53
C PHE A 262 -5.96 16.80 -11.81
N ALA A 263 -6.62 16.94 -12.96
CA ALA A 263 -6.01 16.75 -14.25
C ALA A 263 -6.29 17.95 -15.16
N ASP A 264 -5.26 18.43 -15.85
CA ASP A 264 -5.42 19.49 -16.83
C ASP A 264 -6.05 18.95 -18.12
N CYS A 265 -7.04 19.67 -18.64
CA CYS A 265 -7.59 19.42 -19.97
C CYS A 265 -6.75 20.11 -21.07
N SER A 266 -6.89 19.63 -22.30
CA SER A 266 -6.16 20.17 -23.45
C SER A 266 -6.98 21.23 -24.19
N GLU A 267 -6.32 22.29 -24.65
CA GLU A 267 -6.95 23.40 -25.39
C GLU A 267 -6.17 23.80 -26.65
N ILE A 268 -6.90 24.05 -27.73
CA ILE A 268 -6.39 24.54 -29.01
C ILE A 268 -6.34 26.06 -29.02
N SER A 269 -5.24 26.61 -29.54
CA SER A 269 -5.14 28.04 -29.86
C SER A 269 -4.45 28.26 -31.21
N LEU A 270 -4.90 29.28 -31.95
CA LEU A 270 -4.30 29.70 -33.21
C LEU A 270 -3.33 30.86 -32.98
N ALA A 271 -2.16 30.82 -33.60
CA ALA A 271 -1.22 31.94 -33.59
C ALA A 271 -1.74 33.16 -34.39
N ALA A 272 -2.68 32.93 -35.31
CA ALA A 272 -3.40 33.97 -36.05
C ALA A 272 -4.84 33.51 -36.28
N SER A 273 -5.81 34.36 -35.95
CA SER A 273 -7.25 34.11 -36.19
C SER A 273 -7.72 34.58 -37.57
N THR A 274 -6.84 35.25 -38.33
CA THR A 274 -7.15 35.73 -39.68
C THR A 274 -5.95 35.55 -40.58
N ILE A 275 -6.18 35.07 -41.79
CA ILE A 275 -5.20 35.01 -42.87
C ILE A 275 -5.76 35.66 -44.13
N SER A 276 -4.88 36.15 -44.98
CA SER A 276 -5.24 36.78 -46.24
C SER A 276 -4.80 35.94 -47.43
N GLU A 277 -5.53 36.11 -48.52
CA GLU A 277 -5.14 35.70 -49.86
C GLU A 277 -3.74 36.20 -50.22
N ALA A 278 -3.03 35.40 -51.01
CA ALA A 278 -1.76 35.80 -51.58
C ALA A 278 -1.95 36.98 -52.53
N GLY A 279 -0.91 37.82 -52.66
CA GLY A 279 -0.97 39.00 -53.54
C GLY A 279 -1.12 38.71 -55.04
N ALA A 280 -1.20 37.43 -55.44
CA ALA A 280 -1.57 37.04 -56.79
C ALA A 280 -3.06 37.29 -57.09
N ASN A 281 -3.91 37.41 -56.06
CA ASN A 281 -5.38 37.57 -56.17
C ASN A 281 -5.99 36.53 -57.14
N ASP A 282 -5.75 35.26 -56.86
CA ASP A 282 -6.14 34.10 -57.68
C ASP A 282 -6.79 32.97 -56.87
N GLY A 283 -7.24 33.28 -55.66
CA GLY A 283 -7.77 32.39 -54.64
C GLY A 283 -6.71 31.59 -53.88
N SER A 284 -5.41 31.79 -54.14
CA SER A 284 -4.36 31.05 -53.42
C SER A 284 -4.06 31.64 -52.04
N ILE A 285 -3.78 30.76 -51.07
CA ILE A 285 -3.43 31.11 -49.70
C ILE A 285 -2.02 30.60 -49.42
N THR A 286 -1.08 31.52 -49.20
CA THR A 286 0.33 31.18 -48.90
C THR A 286 0.68 31.29 -47.42
N ALA A 287 -0.21 31.88 -46.61
CA ALA A 287 -0.03 32.00 -45.17
C ALA A 287 -0.12 30.63 -44.49
N THR A 288 0.68 30.46 -43.43
CA THR A 288 0.66 29.29 -42.55
C THR A 288 0.28 29.74 -41.14
N VAL A 289 -0.59 28.99 -40.46
CA VAL A 289 -1.01 29.26 -39.09
C VAL A 289 -0.44 28.19 -38.18
N ASN A 290 0.32 28.59 -37.16
CA ASN A 290 0.72 27.66 -36.10
C ASN A 290 -0.45 27.47 -35.14
N ILE A 291 -0.71 26.22 -34.79
CA ILE A 291 -1.75 25.81 -33.87
C ILE A 291 -1.08 25.16 -32.67
N THR A 292 -1.36 25.68 -31.48
CA THR A 292 -0.77 25.22 -30.22
C THR A 292 -1.80 24.42 -29.42
N LEU A 293 -1.34 23.34 -28.78
CA LEU A 293 -2.11 22.54 -27.83
C LEU A 293 -1.56 22.77 -26.42
N ALA A 294 -2.31 23.45 -25.57
CA ALA A 294 -2.04 23.51 -24.13
C ALA A 294 -2.51 22.22 -23.45
N GLY A 295 -1.93 21.84 -22.31
CA GLY A 295 -2.39 20.71 -21.49
C GLY A 295 -2.13 19.30 -22.06
N GLY A 296 -1.68 19.17 -23.30
CA GLY A 296 -1.51 17.88 -23.95
C GLY A 296 -0.52 17.88 -25.10
N ALA A 297 -0.37 16.75 -25.79
CA ALA A 297 0.51 16.61 -26.95
C ALA A 297 -0.22 16.03 -28.17
N PHE A 298 0.07 16.58 -29.35
CA PHE A 298 -0.33 16.03 -30.63
C PHE A 298 0.38 14.71 -30.89
N ASN A 299 -0.33 13.80 -31.56
CA ASN A 299 0.26 12.60 -32.12
C ASN A 299 1.28 13.01 -33.21
N PRO A 300 2.53 12.49 -33.20
CA PRO A 300 3.50 12.77 -34.26
C PRO A 300 3.04 12.38 -35.67
N ALA A 301 2.02 11.54 -35.79
CA ALA A 301 1.39 11.13 -37.04
C ALA A 301 0.12 11.92 -37.40
N ILE A 302 -0.21 13.00 -36.67
CA ILE A 302 -1.41 13.81 -36.94
C ILE A 302 -1.44 14.33 -38.38
N THR A 303 -2.62 14.30 -38.98
CA THR A 303 -2.89 14.79 -40.34
C THR A 303 -4.14 15.67 -40.37
N ALA A 304 -4.45 16.23 -41.55
CA ALA A 304 -5.71 16.93 -41.76
C ALA A 304 -6.95 16.01 -41.58
N GLY A 305 -6.80 14.68 -41.64
CA GLY A 305 -7.89 13.75 -41.37
C GLY A 305 -8.31 13.69 -39.90
N ASP A 306 -7.46 14.15 -38.99
CA ASP A 306 -7.72 14.22 -37.55
C ASP A 306 -8.40 15.54 -37.14
N VAL A 307 -8.71 16.40 -38.10
CA VAL A 307 -9.37 17.70 -37.90
C VAL A 307 -10.55 17.80 -38.84
N VAL A 308 -11.72 18.10 -38.30
CA VAL A 308 -12.89 18.43 -39.11
C VAL A 308 -12.81 19.91 -39.47
N PHE A 309 -12.81 20.22 -40.76
CA PHE A 309 -12.85 21.60 -41.27
C PHE A 309 -14.22 21.89 -41.87
N SER A 310 -14.96 22.82 -41.28
CA SER A 310 -16.22 23.35 -41.80
C SER A 310 -16.01 24.74 -42.38
N GLY A 311 -16.67 25.08 -43.49
CA GLY A 311 -16.53 26.40 -44.12
C GLY A 311 -15.32 26.57 -45.05
N THR A 312 -14.50 25.52 -45.25
CA THR A 312 -13.37 25.58 -46.20
C THR A 312 -13.84 25.97 -47.61
N PRO A 313 -13.32 27.07 -48.20
CA PRO A 313 -13.66 27.47 -49.55
C PRO A 313 -13.43 26.36 -50.59
N ALA A 314 -14.38 26.20 -51.50
CA ALA A 314 -14.28 25.20 -52.56
C ALA A 314 -13.01 25.43 -53.40
N GLY A 315 -12.20 24.37 -53.58
CA GLY A 315 -10.94 24.43 -54.31
C GLY A 315 -9.69 24.58 -53.42
N LEU A 316 -9.87 24.94 -52.14
CA LEU A 316 -8.81 24.84 -51.13
C LEU A 316 -8.85 23.47 -50.44
N THR A 317 -7.67 22.95 -50.11
CA THR A 317 -7.49 21.73 -49.31
C THR A 317 -6.57 22.02 -48.14
N PRO A 318 -7.04 21.89 -46.88
CA PRO A 318 -6.22 22.13 -45.70
C PRO A 318 -5.17 21.03 -45.53
N VAL A 319 -4.01 21.41 -45.01
CA VAL A 319 -2.88 20.54 -44.71
C VAL A 319 -2.37 20.84 -43.30
N ILE A 320 -2.37 19.82 -42.46
CA ILE A 320 -1.78 19.85 -41.12
C ILE A 320 -0.40 19.18 -41.19
N THR A 321 0.62 19.88 -40.68
CA THR A 321 1.99 19.37 -40.55
C THR A 321 2.41 19.38 -39.08
N TYR A 322 2.85 18.23 -38.56
CA TYR A 322 3.41 18.15 -37.22
C TYR A 322 4.72 18.95 -37.12
N VAL A 323 4.79 19.87 -36.16
CA VAL A 323 5.99 20.71 -35.91
C VAL A 323 6.68 20.30 -34.62
N GLY A 324 5.93 19.97 -33.59
CA GLY A 324 6.43 19.51 -32.29
C GLY A 324 5.29 19.02 -31.40
N ALA A 325 5.64 18.54 -30.20
CA ALA A 325 4.68 17.86 -29.32
C ALA A 325 3.42 18.69 -29.06
N ASN A 326 3.57 20.01 -28.90
CA ASN A 326 2.46 20.93 -28.60
C ASN A 326 2.13 21.86 -29.77
N THR A 327 2.62 21.59 -30.99
CA THR A 327 2.45 22.51 -32.12
C THR A 327 2.33 21.79 -33.46
N VAL A 328 1.32 22.17 -34.22
CA VAL A 328 1.18 21.83 -35.64
C VAL A 328 1.07 23.09 -36.48
N SER A 329 1.32 22.98 -37.78
CA SER A 329 1.14 24.07 -38.73
C SER A 329 0.02 23.73 -39.71
N LEU A 330 -0.93 24.67 -39.87
CA LEU A 330 -1.97 24.64 -40.87
C LEU A 330 -1.55 25.46 -42.09
N SER A 331 -1.71 24.87 -43.27
CA SER A 331 -1.57 25.53 -44.57
C SER A 331 -2.67 25.07 -45.51
N PHE A 332 -2.79 25.71 -46.67
CA PHE A 332 -3.75 25.34 -47.70
C PHE A 332 -3.05 25.07 -49.03
N THR A 333 -3.59 24.12 -49.80
CA THR A 333 -3.20 23.86 -51.18
C THR A 333 -4.40 24.06 -52.10
N GLY A 334 -4.15 24.29 -53.40
CA GLY A 334 -5.19 24.64 -54.36
C GLY A 334 -5.49 26.14 -54.40
N MET A 335 -6.63 26.49 -54.98
CA MET A 335 -7.09 27.87 -55.18
C MET A 335 -8.59 27.91 -54.93
N ALA A 336 -9.06 28.92 -54.18
CA ALA A 336 -10.47 29.13 -53.95
C ALA A 336 -11.19 29.48 -55.27
N ALA A 337 -12.27 28.75 -55.58
CA ALA A 337 -13.06 28.96 -56.78
C ALA A 337 -13.80 30.31 -56.77
N SER A 338 -14.05 30.87 -55.59
CA SER A 338 -14.62 32.21 -55.39
C SER A 338 -13.79 32.91 -54.33
N HIS A 339 -13.23 34.07 -54.68
CA HIS A 339 -12.22 34.80 -53.90
C HIS A 339 -12.38 36.32 -54.07
N ALA A 340 -13.61 36.81 -54.26
CA ALA A 340 -13.85 38.25 -54.15
C ALA A 340 -13.95 38.66 -52.66
N ASP A 341 -13.83 39.94 -52.32
CA ASP A 341 -14.07 40.47 -50.95
C ASP A 341 -15.41 39.98 -50.35
N ALA A 342 -16.44 39.80 -51.19
CA ALA A 342 -17.74 39.28 -50.77
C ALA A 342 -17.74 37.78 -50.42
N ASN A 343 -16.63 37.08 -50.62
CA ASN A 343 -16.42 35.67 -50.36
C ASN A 343 -15.54 35.42 -49.12
N ASP A 344 -15.17 36.45 -48.38
CA ASP A 344 -14.60 36.32 -47.03
C ASP A 344 -15.44 35.34 -46.21
N THR A 345 -14.77 34.41 -45.53
CA THR A 345 -15.43 33.34 -44.77
C THR A 345 -14.62 32.92 -43.57
N ASP A 346 -15.29 32.30 -42.63
CA ASP A 346 -14.67 31.59 -41.51
C ASP A 346 -14.55 30.10 -41.82
N ILE A 347 -13.47 29.51 -41.34
CA ILE A 347 -13.25 28.07 -41.31
C ILE A 347 -13.27 27.65 -39.84
N ASP A 348 -14.20 26.79 -39.48
CA ASP A 348 -14.25 26.17 -38.15
C ASP A 348 -13.44 24.87 -38.17
N LEU A 349 -12.52 24.75 -37.20
CA LEU A 349 -11.69 23.59 -36.97
C LEU A 349 -12.21 22.87 -35.73
N THR A 350 -12.37 21.56 -35.83
CA THR A 350 -12.65 20.70 -34.68
C THR A 350 -11.66 19.55 -34.66
N PHE A 351 -10.74 19.57 -33.69
CA PHE A 351 -9.75 18.53 -33.51
C PHE A 351 -10.39 17.27 -32.91
N GLN A 352 -10.02 16.12 -33.45
CA GLN A 352 -10.46 14.82 -32.95
C GLN A 352 -9.41 14.24 -32.01
N ALA A 353 -9.86 13.45 -31.02
CA ALA A 353 -8.96 12.80 -30.06
C ALA A 353 -7.92 11.87 -30.73
N SER A 354 -8.18 11.36 -31.95
CA SER A 354 -7.21 10.57 -32.73
C SER A 354 -5.93 11.34 -33.08
N GLY A 355 -6.02 12.66 -33.16
CA GLY A 355 -4.89 13.56 -33.40
C GLY A 355 -4.01 13.80 -32.17
N LEU A 356 -4.40 13.31 -30.99
CA LEU A 356 -3.66 13.47 -29.75
C LEU A 356 -2.93 12.21 -29.31
N THR A 357 -2.01 12.35 -28.35
CA THR A 357 -1.49 11.21 -27.59
C THR A 357 -2.50 10.71 -26.57
N ALA A 358 -2.40 9.44 -26.16
CA ALA A 358 -3.40 8.77 -25.31
C ALA A 358 -3.58 9.34 -23.89
N ALA A 359 -2.72 10.26 -23.47
CA ALA A 359 -2.80 10.92 -22.16
C ALA A 359 -3.47 12.31 -22.21
N SER A 360 -3.93 12.74 -23.39
CA SER A 360 -4.51 14.07 -23.60
C SER A 360 -5.99 13.97 -23.90
N GLU A 361 -6.80 14.67 -23.12
CA GLU A 361 -8.24 14.84 -23.34
C GLU A 361 -8.54 16.33 -23.50
N PHE A 362 -9.44 16.69 -24.40
CA PHE A 362 -9.84 18.09 -24.58
C PHE A 362 -10.81 18.51 -23.49
N CYS A 363 -10.78 19.80 -23.13
CA CYS A 363 -11.90 20.43 -22.41
C CYS A 363 -13.15 20.39 -23.33
N ASP A 364 -14.36 20.53 -22.76
CA ASP A 364 -15.63 20.44 -23.51
C ASP A 364 -15.58 21.08 -24.91
N ASP A 365 -15.22 22.37 -24.99
CA ASP A 365 -15.06 23.12 -26.26
C ASP A 365 -13.59 23.39 -26.64
N GLY A 366 -12.63 22.87 -25.87
CA GLY A 366 -11.20 23.12 -26.02
C GLY A 366 -10.59 22.53 -27.29
N ASN A 367 -11.34 21.72 -28.03
CA ASN A 367 -10.92 21.13 -29.31
C ASN A 367 -11.27 21.97 -30.55
N THR A 368 -11.93 23.12 -30.37
CA THR A 368 -12.40 23.95 -31.49
C THR A 368 -11.59 25.24 -31.67
N ALA A 369 -11.52 25.73 -32.90
CA ALA A 369 -10.99 27.05 -33.22
C ALA A 369 -11.59 27.57 -34.53
N THR A 370 -11.66 28.89 -34.70
CA THR A 370 -12.16 29.53 -35.93
C THR A 370 -11.05 30.37 -36.57
N LEU A 371 -10.86 30.18 -37.88
CA LEU A 371 -9.91 30.91 -38.70
C LEU A 371 -10.64 31.68 -39.80
N SER A 372 -10.54 33.01 -39.79
CA SER A 372 -11.08 33.84 -40.86
C SER A 372 -10.13 33.88 -42.06
N VAL A 373 -10.69 33.74 -43.26
CA VAL A 373 -10.00 33.91 -44.53
C VAL A 373 -10.52 35.17 -45.20
N ASN A 374 -9.62 36.12 -45.43
CA ASN A 374 -9.89 37.37 -46.12
C ASN A 374 -9.33 37.29 -47.55
N PHE A 375 -10.20 37.37 -48.54
CA PHE A 375 -9.83 37.48 -49.94
C PHE A 375 -9.63 38.95 -50.29
N ALA A 376 -8.75 39.22 -51.24
CA ALA A 376 -8.26 40.57 -51.53
C ALA A 376 -8.61 40.96 -52.97
N ASP A 377 -9.86 41.39 -53.23
CA ASP A 377 -10.33 41.83 -54.55
C ASP A 377 -11.02 43.21 -54.55
#